data_AF-A0A3D2N420-F1
#
_entry.id   AF-A0A3D2N420-F1
#
_cell.length_a   1.000
_cell.length_b   1.000
_cell.length_c   1.000
_cell.angle_alpha   90.00
_cell.angle_beta   90.00
_cell.angle_gamma   90.00
#
_symmetry.space_group_name_H-M   'P 1'
#
loop_
_entity.id
_entity.type
_entity.pdbx_description
1 polymer ?
#
loop_
_entity_poly.entity_id
_entity_poly.type
_entity_poly.pdbx_seq_one_letter_code
_entity_poly.pdbx_strand_id
1 'polypeptide(L)'
;MFISELAGSVVQVLIFAVIPFIVWLIAGRKKENFLKWLGIKKPEAEKPALKWWGIAIGVMAVYFVVSLLIMKYVFSDLPNATSDAFSGNGAVAIPAILAYSFIRTAFSEEMLFRGFILKGLSGKIGLTAANGVQALLFGAMHGVPIFVKTHNAAALILLTVLPACVGWVLGWLDEKKNGGSIIPSWILHGTINVFTALMSI
;
A
#
# COMPACT_ATOMS: atom_id res chain seq x y z
N MET A 1 12.54 -1.76 20.09
CA MET A 1 12.07 -1.80 18.69
C MET A 1 10.56 -1.73 18.56
N PHE A 2 9.79 -2.71 19.08
CA PHE A 2 8.33 -2.74 18.90
C PHE A 2 7.60 -1.44 19.29
N ILE A 3 7.85 -0.89 20.48
CA ILE A 3 7.19 0.35 20.93
C ILE A 3 7.52 1.54 20.01
N SER A 4 8.76 1.62 19.53
CA SER A 4 9.19 2.66 18.59
C SER A 4 8.48 2.52 17.24
N GLU A 5 8.38 1.29 16.71
CA GLU A 5 7.65 1.05 15.47
C GLU A 5 6.16 1.33 15.62
N LEU A 6 5.55 0.94 16.75
CA LEU A 6 4.14 1.23 17.00
C LEU A 6 3.88 2.75 17.09
N ALA A 7 4.73 3.50 17.79
CA ALA A 7 4.63 4.96 17.83
C ALA A 7 4.80 5.58 16.43
N GLY A 8 5.78 5.10 15.66
CA GLY A 8 5.99 5.49 14.27
C GLY A 8 4.78 5.18 13.37
N SER A 9 4.16 4.01 13.55
CA SER A 9 2.93 3.63 12.86
C SER A 9 1.78 4.59 13.14
N VAL A 10 1.57 4.95 14.41
CA VAL A 10 0.52 5.90 14.79
C VAL A 10 0.77 7.28 14.15
N VAL A 11 2.00 7.79 14.23
CA VAL A 11 2.37 9.06 13.62
C VAL A 11 2.14 9.04 12.10
N GLN A 12 2.55 7.97 11.43
CA GLN A 12 2.37 7.80 9.98
C GLN A 12 0.89 7.82 9.59
N VAL A 13 0.04 7.08 10.31
CA VAL A 13 -1.41 7.06 10.09
C VAL A 13 -2.00 8.46 10.26
N LEU A 14 -1.61 9.17 11.32
CA LEU A 14 -2.10 10.53 11.56
C LEU A 14 -1.71 11.47 10.40
N ILE A 15 -0.45 11.45 9.96
CA ILE A 15 0.03 12.26 8.83
C ILE A 15 -0.78 11.97 7.56
N PHE A 16 -0.95 10.69 7.22
CA PHE A 16 -1.67 10.29 6.00
C PHE A 16 -3.17 10.55 6.11
N ALA A 17 -3.73 10.62 7.33
CA ALA A 17 -5.13 10.93 7.58
C ALA A 17 -5.44 12.43 7.53
N VAL A 18 -4.47 13.35 7.71
CA VAL A 18 -4.73 14.80 7.81
C VAL A 18 -5.53 15.32 6.62
N ILE A 19 -5.03 15.10 5.40
CA ILE A 19 -5.68 15.62 4.19
C ILE A 19 -7.05 14.94 3.96
N PRO A 20 -7.16 13.59 3.98
CA PRO A 20 -8.46 12.93 3.89
C PRO A 20 -9.46 13.43 4.93
N PHE A 21 -9.02 13.64 6.17
CA PHE A 21 -9.88 14.08 7.26
C PHE A 21 -10.39 15.50 7.06
N ILE A 22 -9.53 16.44 6.65
CA ILE A 22 -9.93 17.82 6.32
C ILE A 22 -10.96 17.82 5.19
N VAL A 23 -10.71 17.06 4.11
CA VAL A 23 -11.64 16.99 2.98
C VAL A 23 -12.97 16.36 3.38
N TRP A 24 -12.93 15.30 4.20
CA TRP A 24 -14.14 14.70 4.76
C TRP A 24 -14.92 15.70 5.62
N LEU A 25 -14.26 16.48 6.48
CA LEU A 25 -14.93 17.50 7.31
C LEU A 25 -15.71 18.52 6.48
N ILE A 26 -15.17 18.91 5.32
CA ILE A 26 -15.79 19.92 4.45
C ILE A 26 -16.91 19.30 3.59
N ALA A 27 -16.65 18.15 2.96
CA ALA A 27 -17.51 17.62 1.89
C ALA A 27 -18.24 16.31 2.24
N GLY A 28 -17.69 15.51 3.16
CA GLY A 28 -18.14 14.15 3.45
C GLY A 28 -18.96 13.98 4.74
N ARG A 29 -18.73 14.82 5.76
CA ARG A 29 -19.23 14.59 7.13
C ARG A 29 -20.75 14.50 7.27
N LYS A 30 -21.50 15.14 6.36
CA LYS A 30 -22.97 15.12 6.35
C LYS A 30 -23.54 13.88 5.65
N LYS A 31 -22.72 13.13 4.91
CA LYS A 31 -23.15 11.98 4.10
C LYS A 31 -22.88 10.66 4.81
N GLU A 32 -21.70 10.50 5.40
CA GLU A 32 -21.31 9.29 6.11
C GLU A 32 -20.11 9.53 7.05
N ASN A 33 -19.84 8.57 7.95
CA ASN A 33 -18.71 8.63 8.87
C ASN A 33 -17.36 8.47 8.14
N PHE A 34 -16.28 8.99 8.73
CA PHE A 34 -14.95 9.04 8.11
C PHE A 34 -14.41 7.67 7.70
N LEU A 35 -14.54 6.65 8.55
CA LEU A 35 -14.02 5.31 8.27
C LEU A 35 -14.76 4.68 7.08
N LYS A 36 -16.09 4.76 7.06
CA LYS A 36 -16.91 4.26 5.96
C LYS A 36 -16.65 5.03 4.66
N TRP A 37 -16.45 6.35 4.75
CA TRP A 37 -16.09 7.21 3.62
C TRP A 37 -14.77 6.79 2.97
N LEU A 38 -13.77 6.43 3.79
CA LEU A 38 -12.49 5.86 3.34
C LEU A 38 -12.60 4.41 2.85
N GLY A 39 -13.76 3.77 2.94
CA GLY A 39 -13.92 2.36 2.57
C GLY A 39 -13.43 1.37 3.63
N ILE A 40 -13.21 1.81 4.87
CA ILE A 40 -13.02 0.90 6.01
C ILE A 40 -14.39 0.38 6.42
N LYS A 41 -14.86 -0.62 5.66
CA LYS A 41 -16.17 -1.25 5.80
C LYS A 41 -16.08 -2.71 5.39
N LYS A 42 -17.08 -3.50 5.77
CA LYS A 42 -17.16 -4.91 5.40
C LYS A 42 -17.08 -5.09 3.87
N PRO A 43 -16.25 -6.00 3.35
CA PRO A 43 -16.20 -6.30 1.92
C PRO A 43 -17.51 -6.89 1.41
N GLU A 44 -18.00 -6.35 0.30
CA GLU A 44 -19.12 -6.91 -0.46
C GLU A 44 -18.57 -7.65 -1.67
N ALA A 45 -18.05 -8.87 -1.43
CA ALA A 45 -17.30 -9.62 -2.42
C ALA A 45 -18.19 -10.09 -3.59
N GLU A 46 -17.82 -9.70 -4.81
CA GLU A 46 -18.45 -10.18 -6.05
C GLU A 46 -18.22 -11.68 -6.21
N LYS A 47 -19.29 -12.45 -6.46
CA LYS A 47 -19.18 -13.89 -6.69
C LYS A 47 -18.71 -14.19 -8.14
N PRO A 48 -17.80 -15.15 -8.34
CA PRO A 48 -17.16 -15.99 -7.33
C PRO A 48 -15.94 -15.29 -6.69
N ALA A 49 -16.02 -15.02 -5.38
CA ALA A 49 -15.00 -14.25 -4.67
C ALA A 49 -13.61 -14.89 -4.76
N LEU A 50 -13.55 -16.23 -4.63
CA LEU A 50 -12.30 -16.99 -4.69
C LEU A 50 -11.51 -16.75 -5.99
N LYS A 51 -12.19 -16.56 -7.12
CA LYS A 51 -11.55 -16.26 -8.41
C LYS A 51 -10.80 -14.93 -8.35
N TRP A 52 -11.46 -13.89 -7.85
CA TRP A 52 -10.88 -12.55 -7.81
C TRP A 52 -9.76 -12.43 -6.79
N TRP A 53 -9.92 -13.08 -5.65
CA TRP A 53 -8.85 -13.23 -4.65
C TRP A 53 -7.67 -14.04 -5.20
N GLY A 54 -7.91 -15.14 -5.90
CA GLY A 54 -6.85 -15.93 -6.53
C GLY A 54 -6.04 -15.12 -7.55
N ILE A 55 -6.71 -14.31 -8.38
CA ILE A 55 -6.04 -13.40 -9.31
C ILE A 55 -5.18 -12.37 -8.56
N ALA A 56 -5.74 -11.71 -7.54
CA ALA A 56 -5.02 -10.71 -6.77
C ALA A 56 -3.79 -11.32 -6.06
N ILE A 57 -3.95 -12.45 -5.39
CA ILE A 57 -2.86 -13.18 -4.73
C ILE A 57 -1.79 -13.60 -5.75
N GLY A 58 -2.18 -14.11 -6.92
CA GLY A 58 -1.25 -14.47 -7.98
C GLY A 58 -0.42 -13.28 -8.46
N VAL A 59 -1.05 -12.13 -8.68
CA VAL A 59 -0.34 -10.89 -9.03
C VAL A 59 0.60 -10.45 -7.91
N MET A 60 0.15 -10.49 -6.65
CA MET A 60 0.98 -10.11 -5.50
C MET A 60 2.19 -11.04 -5.34
N ALA A 61 2.03 -12.34 -5.60
CA ALA A 61 3.11 -13.32 -5.56
C ALA A 61 4.14 -13.07 -6.67
N VAL A 62 3.68 -12.80 -7.90
CA VAL A 62 4.57 -12.42 -9.01
C VAL A 62 5.31 -11.13 -8.69
N TYR A 63 4.61 -10.10 -8.21
CA TYR A 63 5.22 -8.85 -7.78
C TYR A 63 6.29 -9.07 -6.71
N PHE A 64 6.00 -9.89 -5.69
CA PHE A 64 6.93 -10.20 -4.63
C PHE A 64 8.21 -10.86 -5.17
N VAL A 65 8.07 -11.92 -5.98
CA VAL A 65 9.22 -12.61 -6.57
C VAL A 65 10.02 -11.69 -7.49
N VAL A 66 9.36 -10.94 -8.38
CA VAL A 66 10.04 -10.01 -9.30
C VAL A 66 10.77 -8.92 -8.53
N SER A 67 10.14 -8.35 -7.49
CA SER A 67 10.75 -7.32 -6.64
C SER A 67 11.97 -7.87 -5.90
N LEU A 68 11.90 -9.09 -5.36
CA LEU A 68 13.05 -9.74 -4.73
C LEU A 68 14.21 -9.94 -5.71
N LEU A 69 13.93 -10.41 -6.93
CA LEU A 69 14.96 -10.63 -7.95
C LEU A 69 15.61 -9.31 -8.39
N ILE A 70 14.81 -8.26 -8.61
CA ILE A 70 15.32 -6.94 -8.98
C ILE A 70 16.17 -6.35 -7.86
N MET A 71 15.70 -6.39 -6.61
CA MET A 71 16.48 -5.89 -5.48
C MET A 71 17.78 -6.68 -5.29
N LYS A 72 17.76 -8.00 -5.49
CA LYS A 72 18.96 -8.84 -5.32
C LYS A 72 19.99 -8.69 -6.43
N TYR A 73 19.56 -8.61 -7.70
CA TYR A 73 20.47 -8.73 -8.84
C TYR A 73 20.68 -7.42 -9.61
N VAL A 74 19.81 -6.43 -9.43
CA VAL A 74 19.89 -5.14 -10.14
C VAL A 74 20.21 -4.00 -9.18
N PHE A 75 19.68 -4.05 -7.95
CA PHE A 75 19.73 -2.94 -6.99
C PHE A 75 20.26 -3.39 -5.62
N SER A 76 21.25 -4.28 -5.60
CA SER A 76 21.80 -4.87 -4.36
C SER A 76 22.50 -3.86 -3.45
N ASP A 77 22.95 -2.74 -4.01
CA ASP A 77 23.61 -1.64 -3.36
C ASP A 77 22.65 -0.49 -2.99
N LEU A 78 21.38 -0.56 -3.40
CA LEU A 78 20.41 0.49 -3.10
C LEU A 78 19.91 0.39 -1.65
N PRO A 79 19.59 1.54 -1.02
CA PRO A 79 19.01 1.56 0.32
C PRO A 79 17.71 0.75 0.39
N ASN A 80 17.56 -0.06 1.44
CA ASN A 80 16.35 -0.85 1.68
C ASN A 80 15.87 -0.60 3.11
N ALA A 81 14.84 0.25 3.24
CA ALA A 81 14.31 0.69 4.54
C ALA A 81 13.91 -0.48 5.45
N THR A 82 13.43 -1.58 4.88
CA THR A 82 13.05 -2.77 5.65
C THR A 82 14.28 -3.50 6.19
N SER A 83 15.31 -3.68 5.35
CA SER A 83 16.57 -4.28 5.78
C SER A 83 17.27 -3.44 6.83
N ASP A 84 17.33 -2.12 6.62
CA ASP A 84 17.93 -1.17 7.54
C ASP A 84 17.23 -1.18 8.91
N ALA A 85 15.91 -1.41 8.94
CA ALA A 85 15.12 -1.39 10.16
C ALA A 85 15.22 -2.68 10.99
N PHE A 86 15.33 -3.85 10.33
CA PHE A 86 15.13 -5.13 11.03
C PHE A 86 16.33 -6.08 10.99
N SER A 87 17.35 -5.85 10.15
CA SER A 87 18.45 -6.80 10.00
C SER A 87 19.20 -7.09 11.30
N GLY A 88 19.50 -8.37 11.54
CA GLY A 88 20.23 -8.86 12.72
C GLY A 88 19.39 -8.98 14.00
N ASN A 89 18.08 -8.69 13.96
CA ASN A 89 17.21 -8.78 15.15
C ASN A 89 16.49 -10.13 15.29
N GLY A 90 16.53 -11.00 14.28
CA GLY A 90 15.89 -12.32 14.30
C GLY A 90 14.40 -12.29 14.67
N ALA A 91 13.91 -13.37 15.27
CA ALA A 91 12.48 -13.54 15.59
C ALA A 91 11.92 -12.50 16.59
N VAL A 92 12.78 -11.85 17.39
CA VAL A 92 12.38 -10.78 18.32
C VAL A 92 11.80 -9.58 17.56
N ALA A 93 12.11 -9.44 16.27
CA ALA A 93 11.59 -8.38 15.43
C ALA A 93 10.14 -8.55 14.98
N ILE A 94 9.59 -9.77 15.05
CA ILE A 94 8.28 -10.10 14.46
C ILE A 94 7.15 -9.15 14.91
N PRO A 95 6.99 -8.81 16.20
CA PRO A 95 5.96 -7.85 16.62
C PRO A 95 6.12 -6.48 15.96
N ALA A 96 7.37 -6.01 15.81
CA ALA A 96 7.68 -4.73 15.18
C ALA A 96 7.40 -4.78 13.67
N ILE A 97 7.75 -5.88 13.00
CA ILE A 97 7.42 -6.14 11.60
C ILE A 97 5.91 -6.08 11.37
N LEU A 98 5.10 -6.69 12.24
CA LEU A 98 3.64 -6.66 12.10
C LEU A 98 3.08 -5.24 12.22
N ALA A 99 3.55 -4.45 13.21
CA ALA A 99 3.13 -3.06 13.39
C ALA A 99 3.58 -2.17 12.21
N TYR A 100 4.80 -2.37 11.72
CA TYR A 100 5.32 -1.67 10.55
C TYR A 100 4.51 -2.01 9.29
N SER A 101 4.37 -3.30 8.98
CA SER A 101 3.79 -3.77 7.73
C SER A 101 2.28 -3.54 7.62
N PHE A 102 1.51 -3.79 8.68
CA PHE A 102 0.06 -3.62 8.62
C PHE A 102 -0.39 -2.21 8.95
N ILE A 103 0.27 -1.51 9.88
CA ILE A 103 -0.22 -0.20 10.36
C ILE A 103 0.56 0.93 9.70
N ARG A 104 1.89 0.93 9.80
CA ARG A 104 2.71 2.06 9.29
C ARG A 104 2.57 2.19 7.79
N THR A 105 2.85 1.12 7.06
CA THR A 105 2.86 1.14 5.59
C THR A 105 1.48 0.85 5.03
N ALA A 106 1.02 -0.41 5.09
CA ALA A 106 -0.16 -0.83 4.35
C ALA A 106 -1.42 -0.04 4.72
N PHE A 107 -1.77 0.10 6.00
CA PHE A 107 -2.98 0.85 6.37
C PHE A 107 -2.92 2.32 5.96
N SER A 108 -1.82 3.01 6.26
CA SER A 108 -1.64 4.43 5.91
C SER A 108 -1.75 4.64 4.39
N GLU A 109 -1.07 3.80 3.62
CA GLU A 109 -1.04 3.89 2.17
C GLU A 109 -2.39 3.51 1.55
N GLU A 110 -3.03 2.41 1.97
CA GLU A 110 -4.36 2.04 1.47
C GLU A 110 -5.41 3.11 1.78
N MET A 111 -5.35 3.71 2.99
CA MET A 111 -6.22 4.83 3.36
C MET A 111 -6.06 6.02 2.41
N LEU A 112 -4.83 6.43 2.12
CA LEU A 112 -4.57 7.59 1.26
C LEU A 112 -4.91 7.30 -0.21
N PHE A 113 -4.40 6.21 -0.77
CA PHE A 113 -4.46 5.95 -2.20
C PHE A 113 -5.81 5.37 -2.64
N ARG A 114 -6.32 4.36 -1.91
CA ARG A 114 -7.55 3.64 -2.29
C ARG A 114 -8.74 4.24 -1.56
N GLY A 115 -8.57 4.57 -0.28
CA GLY A 115 -9.63 5.17 0.52
C GLY A 115 -9.94 6.62 0.17
N PHE A 116 -8.93 7.43 -0.18
CA PHE A 116 -9.13 8.85 -0.46
C PHE A 116 -8.99 9.22 -1.94
N ILE A 117 -7.82 9.02 -2.55
CA ILE A 117 -7.54 9.48 -3.92
C ILE A 117 -8.44 8.75 -4.93
N LEU A 118 -8.45 7.41 -4.92
CA LEU A 118 -9.24 6.61 -5.85
C LEU A 118 -10.73 6.94 -5.78
N LYS A 119 -11.32 6.89 -4.58
CA LYS A 119 -12.75 7.19 -4.39
C LYS A 119 -13.10 8.62 -4.77
N GLY A 120 -12.29 9.58 -4.31
CA GLY A 120 -12.51 11.00 -4.56
C GLY A 120 -12.46 11.35 -6.05
N LEU A 121 -11.60 10.68 -6.82
CA LEU A 121 -11.48 10.89 -8.27
C LEU A 121 -12.48 10.06 -9.07
N SER A 122 -12.90 8.88 -8.59
CA SER A 122 -13.78 7.97 -9.33
C SER A 122 -15.11 8.61 -9.74
N GLY A 123 -15.66 9.46 -8.87
CA GLY A 123 -16.90 10.22 -9.17
C GLY A 123 -16.72 11.36 -10.18
N LYS A 124 -15.48 11.77 -10.49
CA LYS A 124 -15.18 12.91 -11.37
C LYS A 124 -14.68 12.49 -12.74
N ILE A 125 -13.80 11.49 -12.79
CA ILE A 125 -13.10 11.06 -14.02
C ILE A 125 -13.35 9.59 -14.37
N GLY A 126 -14.25 8.92 -13.63
CA GLY A 126 -14.52 7.50 -13.78
C GLY A 126 -13.48 6.61 -13.11
N LEU A 127 -13.89 5.38 -12.79
CA LEU A 127 -13.08 4.46 -11.98
C LEU A 127 -11.74 4.10 -12.64
N THR A 128 -11.73 3.79 -13.93
CA THR A 128 -10.49 3.35 -14.61
C THR A 128 -9.42 4.43 -14.61
N ALA A 129 -9.79 5.68 -14.93
CA ALA A 129 -8.86 6.79 -14.93
C ALA A 129 -8.41 7.15 -13.51
N ALA A 130 -9.32 7.18 -12.54
CA ALA A 130 -9.00 7.38 -11.13
C ALA A 130 -8.04 6.31 -10.59
N ASN A 131 -8.25 5.05 -10.98
CA ASN A 131 -7.38 3.95 -10.60
C ASN A 131 -6.00 4.05 -11.26
N GLY A 132 -5.91 4.57 -12.49
CA GLY A 132 -4.64 4.91 -13.12
C GLY A 132 -3.88 6.00 -12.35
N VAL A 133 -4.57 7.09 -11.99
CA VAL A 133 -3.96 8.21 -11.26
C VAL A 133 -3.44 7.78 -9.89
N GLN A 134 -4.26 7.11 -9.08
CA GLN A 134 -3.82 6.66 -7.75
C GLN A 134 -2.65 5.68 -7.84
N ALA A 135 -2.67 4.75 -8.81
CA ALA A 135 -1.63 3.76 -8.99
C ALA A 135 -0.30 4.40 -9.37
N LEU A 136 -0.30 5.38 -10.27
CA LEU A 136 0.90 6.13 -10.64
C LEU A 136 1.46 6.92 -9.46
N LEU A 137 0.60 7.57 -8.66
CA LEU A 137 1.03 8.28 -7.44
C LEU A 137 1.59 7.31 -6.39
N PHE A 138 0.98 6.14 -6.23
CA PHE A 138 1.45 5.07 -5.35
C PHE A 138 2.84 4.59 -5.78
N GLY A 139 3.04 4.30 -7.07
CA GLY A 139 4.35 3.97 -7.62
C GLY A 139 5.38 5.09 -7.46
N ALA A 140 4.99 6.34 -7.70
CA ALA A 140 5.88 7.49 -7.54
C ALA A 140 6.38 7.63 -6.10
N MET A 141 5.54 7.34 -5.10
CA MET A 141 5.92 7.34 -3.69
C MET A 141 7.05 6.34 -3.38
N HIS A 142 7.23 5.30 -4.18
CA HIS A 142 8.27 4.29 -4.01
C HIS A 142 9.55 4.64 -4.80
N GLY A 143 9.43 4.97 -6.08
CA GLY A 143 10.59 5.21 -6.94
C GLY A 143 11.25 6.58 -6.78
N VAL A 144 10.46 7.65 -6.57
CA VAL A 144 10.99 9.02 -6.49
C VAL A 144 11.98 9.21 -5.32
N PRO A 145 11.70 8.74 -4.08
CA PRO A 145 12.66 8.89 -2.98
C PRO A 145 14.01 8.21 -3.26
N ILE A 146 14.00 7.03 -3.90
CA ILE A 146 15.22 6.32 -4.28
C ILE A 146 15.97 7.10 -5.35
N PHE A 147 15.28 7.64 -6.35
CA PHE A 147 15.90 8.49 -7.37
C PHE A 147 16.53 9.74 -6.78
N VAL A 148 15.84 10.45 -5.89
CA VAL A 148 16.37 11.66 -5.24
C VAL A 148 17.66 11.35 -4.47
N LYS A 149 17.76 10.17 -3.85
CA LYS A 149 18.93 9.77 -3.06
C LYS A 149 20.09 9.23 -3.91
N THR A 150 19.81 8.62 -5.06
CA THR A 150 20.79 7.80 -5.80
C THR A 150 21.04 8.28 -7.23
N HIS A 151 20.19 9.16 -7.74
CA HIS A 151 20.11 9.56 -9.16
C HIS A 151 19.99 8.40 -10.15
N ASN A 152 19.58 7.21 -9.70
CA ASN A 152 19.45 6.04 -10.54
C ASN A 152 18.11 6.03 -11.29
N ALA A 153 18.15 6.31 -12.60
CA ALA A 153 16.96 6.35 -13.45
C ALA A 153 16.28 4.99 -13.62
N ALA A 154 17.04 3.89 -13.62
CA ALA A 154 16.46 2.55 -13.69
C ALA A 154 15.67 2.23 -12.41
N ALA A 155 16.20 2.64 -11.24
CA ALA A 155 15.51 2.50 -9.97
C ALA A 155 14.22 3.33 -9.93
N LEU A 156 14.27 4.58 -10.42
CA LEU A 156 13.06 5.41 -10.57
C LEU A 156 11.98 4.66 -11.35
N ILE A 157 12.32 4.16 -12.54
CA ILE A 157 11.35 3.53 -13.44
C ILE A 157 10.82 2.23 -12.85
N LEU A 158 11.70 1.31 -12.45
CA LEU A 158 11.28 -0.02 -11.99
C LEU A 158 10.54 0.03 -10.66
N LEU A 159 11.05 0.82 -9.69
CA LEU A 159 10.42 0.96 -8.38
C LEU A 159 9.20 1.88 -8.40
N THR A 160 8.89 2.55 -9.52
CA THR A 160 7.59 3.20 -9.74
C THR A 160 6.61 2.31 -10.48
N VAL A 161 7.02 1.68 -11.58
CA VAL A 161 6.12 0.90 -12.42
C VAL A 161 5.62 -0.35 -11.69
N LEU A 162 6.49 -1.06 -10.96
CA LEU A 162 6.08 -2.30 -10.28
C LEU A 162 5.03 -2.05 -9.18
N PRO A 163 5.24 -1.12 -8.22
CA PRO A 163 4.21 -0.82 -7.23
C PRO A 163 2.97 -0.20 -7.88
N ALA A 164 3.09 0.60 -8.95
CA ALA A 164 1.93 1.12 -9.66
C ALA A 164 1.05 0.00 -10.26
N CYS A 165 1.65 -1.01 -10.89
CA CYS A 165 0.92 -2.16 -11.43
C CYS A 165 0.12 -2.89 -10.33
N VAL A 166 0.75 -3.14 -9.18
CA VAL A 166 0.07 -3.71 -8.01
C VAL A 166 -1.00 -2.77 -7.48
N GLY A 167 -0.67 -1.48 -7.37
CA GLY A 167 -1.58 -0.45 -6.89
C GLY A 167 -2.87 -0.39 -7.69
N TRP A 168 -2.76 -0.54 -9.01
CA TRP A 168 -3.91 -0.63 -9.90
C TRP A 168 -4.76 -1.88 -9.65
N VAL A 169 -4.14 -3.06 -9.49
CA VAL A 169 -4.88 -4.31 -9.21
C VAL A 169 -5.58 -4.23 -7.86
N LEU A 170 -4.91 -3.70 -6.83
CA LEU A 170 -5.51 -3.52 -5.50
C LEU A 170 -6.70 -2.55 -5.53
N GLY A 171 -6.57 -1.42 -6.23
CA GLY A 171 -7.69 -0.48 -6.39
C GLY A 171 -8.86 -1.08 -7.17
N TRP A 172 -8.59 -1.89 -8.19
CA TRP A 172 -9.62 -2.65 -8.90
C TRP A 172 -10.30 -3.69 -8.00
N LEU A 173 -9.52 -4.44 -7.21
CA LEU A 173 -10.04 -5.44 -6.28
C LEU A 173 -10.99 -4.79 -5.27
N ASP A 174 -10.62 -3.66 -4.70
CA ASP A 174 -11.42 -2.95 -3.71
C ASP A 174 -12.71 -2.42 -4.34
N GLU A 175 -12.60 -1.57 -5.38
CA GLU A 175 -13.72 -0.84 -5.95
C GLU A 175 -14.66 -1.72 -6.79
N LYS A 176 -14.10 -2.58 -7.67
CA LYS A 176 -14.94 -3.42 -8.53
C LYS A 176 -15.38 -4.70 -7.83
N LYS A 177 -14.53 -5.33 -7.02
CA LYS A 177 -14.78 -6.69 -6.54
C LYS A 177 -15.20 -6.77 -5.09
N ASN A 178 -15.07 -5.71 -4.30
CA ASN A 178 -15.38 -5.73 -2.87
C ASN A 178 -16.21 -4.51 -2.40
N GLY A 179 -16.97 -3.89 -3.30
CA GLY A 179 -17.90 -2.80 -2.99
C GLY A 179 -17.21 -1.54 -2.46
N GLY A 180 -15.95 -1.31 -2.83
CA GLY A 180 -15.13 -0.22 -2.31
C GLY A 180 -14.68 -0.42 -0.87
N SER A 181 -14.56 -1.66 -0.38
CA SER A 181 -13.85 -1.93 0.88
C SER A 181 -12.35 -1.94 0.62
N ILE A 182 -11.55 -1.26 1.45
CA ILE A 182 -10.07 -1.31 1.39
C ILE A 182 -9.47 -2.46 2.21
N ILE A 183 -10.30 -3.24 2.91
CA ILE A 183 -9.82 -4.36 3.74
C ILE A 183 -9.08 -5.42 2.90
N PRO A 184 -9.54 -5.81 1.69
CA PRO A 184 -8.84 -6.77 0.85
C PRO A 184 -7.43 -6.32 0.46
N SER A 185 -7.29 -5.12 -0.10
CA SER A 185 -5.99 -4.55 -0.44
C SER A 185 -5.09 -4.38 0.77
N TRP A 186 -5.63 -3.91 1.90
CA TRP A 186 -4.89 -3.73 3.14
C TRP A 186 -4.28 -5.05 3.64
N ILE A 187 -5.06 -6.14 3.64
CA ILE A 187 -4.57 -7.46 4.04
C ILE A 187 -3.49 -7.96 3.08
N LEU A 188 -3.72 -7.88 1.77
CA LEU A 188 -2.76 -8.36 0.77
C LEU A 188 -1.45 -7.58 0.81
N HIS A 189 -1.53 -6.26 0.88
CA HIS A 189 -0.37 -5.38 0.94
C HIS A 189 0.41 -5.60 2.24
N GLY A 190 -0.25 -5.58 3.40
CA GLY A 190 0.40 -5.83 4.68
C GLY A 190 1.09 -7.21 4.73
N THR A 191 0.46 -8.23 4.15
CA THR A 191 1.03 -9.59 4.07
C THR A 191 2.32 -9.62 3.24
N ILE A 192 2.35 -8.97 2.08
CA ILE A 192 3.57 -8.87 1.27
C ILE A 192 4.66 -8.11 2.03
N ASN A 193 4.33 -7.03 2.72
CA ASN A 193 5.28 -6.27 3.53
C ASN A 193 5.85 -7.11 4.69
N VAL A 194 5.03 -7.94 5.33
CA VAL A 194 5.50 -8.91 6.33
C VAL A 194 6.50 -9.89 5.71
N PHE A 195 6.19 -10.51 4.58
CA PHE A 195 7.13 -11.44 3.94
C PHE A 195 8.44 -10.76 3.55
N THR A 196 8.39 -9.57 2.96
CA THR A 196 9.60 -8.81 2.63
C THR A 196 10.42 -8.49 3.88
N ALA A 197 9.79 -8.14 5.00
CA ALA A 197 10.49 -7.86 6.25
C ALA A 197 11.06 -9.10 6.93
N LEU A 198 10.35 -10.23 6.89
CA LEU A 198 10.86 -11.50 7.40
C LEU A 198 12.10 -11.99 6.64
N MET A 199 12.25 -11.63 5.36
CA MET A 199 13.47 -11.94 4.60
C MET A 199 14.69 -11.11 5.02
N SER A 200 14.52 -10.12 5.89
CA SER A 200 15.61 -9.22 6.31
C SER A 200 16.19 -9.54 7.70
N ILE A 201 15.51 -10.35 8.51
CA ILE A 201 15.87 -10.64 9.92
C ILE A 201 16.79 -11.83 10.11
#